data_AF-A0A7V3FWW8-F1
#
_entry.id   AF-A0A7V3FWW8-F1
#
_cell.length_a   1.000
_cell.length_b   1.000
_cell.length_c   1.000
_cell.angle_alpha   90.00
_cell.angle_beta   90.00
_cell.angle_gamma   90.00
#
_symmetry.space_group_name_H-M   'P 1'
#
loop_
_entity.id
_entity.type
_entity.pdbx_description
1 polymer ?
#
loop_
_entity_poly.entity_id
_entity_poly.type
_entity_poly.pdbx_seq_one_letter_code
_entity_poly.pdbx_strand_id
1 'polypeptide(L)'
;MKEKLVKLIAFILVLLSLAIQIFAQSKTLDDFSSIDGWKIVKSDGVEIKISASNGINGKCIKIDYNFTKGSGYGGIQKIIPIVYPDNFQ
;
A
#
# COMPACT_ATOMS: atom_id res chain seq x y z
N MET A 1 20.15 -45.89 7.19
CA MET A 1 18.85 -45.48 6.58
C MET A 1 18.18 -44.34 7.35
N LYS A 2 18.07 -44.42 8.69
CA LYS A 2 17.47 -43.37 9.54
C LYS A 2 18.15 -41.99 9.43
N GLU A 3 19.49 -41.92 9.41
CA GLU A 3 20.18 -40.62 9.29
C GLU A 3 19.95 -39.90 7.96
N LYS A 4 19.96 -40.64 6.84
CA LYS A 4 19.65 -40.08 5.52
C LYS A 4 18.20 -39.57 5.47
N LEU A 5 17.28 -40.28 6.12
CA LEU A 5 15.88 -39.87 6.25
C LEU A 5 15.73 -38.59 7.09
N VAL A 6 16.42 -38.48 8.23
CA VAL A 6 16.39 -37.27 9.08
C VAL A 6 16.97 -36.06 8.35
N LYS A 7 18.10 -36.23 7.63
CA LYS A 7 18.69 -35.16 6.83
C LYS A 7 17.76 -34.70 5.70
N LEU A 8 17.07 -35.63 5.05
CA LEU A 8 16.10 -35.32 4.01
C LEU A 8 14.89 -34.54 4.57
N ILE A 9 14.34 -34.96 5.71
CA ILE A 9 13.24 -34.24 6.37
C ILE A 9 13.67 -32.83 6.79
N ALA A 10 14.85 -32.69 7.40
CA ALA A 10 15.37 -31.39 7.78
C ALA A 10 15.57 -30.47 6.56
N PHE A 11 16.07 -31.01 5.45
CA PHE A 11 16.22 -30.26 4.20
C PHE A 11 14.87 -29.79 3.64
N ILE A 12 13.86 -30.66 3.65
CA ILE A 12 12.50 -30.31 3.22
C ILE A 12 11.89 -29.23 4.13
N LEU A 13 12.08 -29.31 5.44
CA LEU A 13 11.60 -28.30 6.39
C LEU A 13 12.26 -26.93 6.17
N VAL A 14 13.57 -26.92 5.88
CA VAL A 14 14.28 -25.68 5.52
C VAL A 14 13.70 -25.11 4.23
N LEU A 15 13.52 -25.92 3.19
CA LEU A 15 12.91 -25.47 1.92
C LEU A 15 11.48 -24.94 2.09
N LEU A 16 10.65 -25.57 2.93
CA LEU A 16 9.31 -25.07 3.24
C LEU A 16 9.37 -23.71 3.94
N SER A 17 10.28 -23.53 4.90
CA SER A 17 10.40 -22.27 5.65
C SER A 17 10.80 -21.09 4.75
N LEU A 18 11.67 -21.32 3.77
CA LEU A 18 12.08 -20.34 2.76
C LEU A 18 10.92 -19.97 1.82
N ALA A 19 10.09 -20.93 1.44
CA ALA A 19 8.94 -20.67 0.57
C ALA A 19 7.91 -19.74 1.23
N ILE A 20 7.67 -19.87 2.54
CA ILE A 20 6.69 -19.04 3.27
C ILE A 20 7.12 -17.56 3.30
N GLN A 21 8.43 -17.28 3.37
CA GLN A 21 8.95 -15.91 3.41
C GLN A 21 8.72 -15.13 2.10
N ILE A 22 8.61 -15.82 0.96
CA ILE A 22 8.39 -15.19 -0.35
C ILE A 22 6.96 -14.63 -0.46
N PHE A 23 5.98 -15.32 0.10
CA PHE A 23 4.57 -14.90 0.04
C PHE A 23 4.17 -13.87 1.11
N ALA A 24 5.03 -13.63 2.10
CA ALA A 24 4.77 -12.71 3.21
C ALA A 24 5.27 -11.27 2.98
N GLN A 25 5.86 -10.98 1.81
CA GLN A 25 6.40 -9.65 1.53
C GLN A 25 5.29 -8.64 1.24
N SER A 26 5.30 -7.51 1.95
CA SER A 26 4.43 -6.39 1.62
C SER A 26 4.90 -5.75 0.31
N LYS A 27 3.95 -5.45 -0.58
CA LYS A 27 4.22 -4.71 -1.81
C LYS A 27 3.83 -3.26 -1.61
N THR A 28 4.79 -2.35 -1.68
CA THR A 28 4.53 -0.91 -1.69
C THR A 28 3.68 -0.55 -2.91
N LEU A 29 2.52 0.09 -2.67
CA LEU A 29 1.61 0.53 -3.74
C LEU A 29 1.95 1.94 -4.24
N ASP A 30 2.40 2.81 -3.35
CA ASP A 30 2.89 4.16 -3.62
C ASP A 30 3.83 4.55 -2.47
N ASP A 31 4.98 5.17 -2.78
CA ASP A 31 5.94 5.66 -1.79
C ASP A 31 5.79 7.16 -1.50
N PHE A 32 4.82 7.80 -2.17
CA PHE A 32 4.51 9.23 -2.08
C PHE A 32 5.69 10.14 -2.48
N SER A 33 6.60 9.66 -3.31
CA SER A 33 7.71 10.45 -3.86
C SER A 33 7.23 11.61 -4.74
N SER A 34 6.07 11.47 -5.39
CA SER A 34 5.38 12.55 -6.12
C SER A 34 3.85 12.50 -5.89
N ILE A 35 3.15 13.54 -6.35
CA ILE A 35 1.68 13.60 -6.34
C ILE A 35 1.05 13.02 -7.62
N ASP A 36 1.85 12.41 -8.49
CA ASP A 36 1.37 11.99 -9.82
C ASP A 36 0.32 10.88 -9.72
N GLY A 37 -0.76 11.04 -10.48
CA GLY A 37 -1.90 10.13 -10.46
C GLY A 37 -2.86 10.30 -9.28
N TRP A 38 -2.53 11.15 -8.29
CA TRP A 38 -3.45 11.52 -7.22
C TRP A 38 -4.40 12.62 -7.69
N LYS A 39 -5.69 12.42 -7.45
CA LYS A 39 -6.77 13.35 -7.76
C LYS A 39 -7.43 13.81 -6.47
N ILE A 40 -7.83 15.08 -6.42
CA ILE A 40 -8.63 15.62 -5.31
C ILE A 40 -10.10 15.28 -5.56
N VAL A 41 -10.77 14.78 -4.53
CA VAL A 41 -12.21 14.47 -4.52
C VAL A 41 -12.83 15.19 -3.33
N LYS A 42 -13.80 16.06 -3.57
CA LYS A 42 -14.36 16.94 -2.53
C LYS A 42 -15.80 17.34 -2.83
N SER A 43 -16.56 17.67 -1.78
CA SER A 43 -17.87 18.29 -1.91
C SER A 43 -17.78 19.78 -2.23
N ASP A 44 -18.92 20.36 -2.59
CA ASP A 44 -19.07 21.81 -2.66
C ASP A 44 -18.80 22.45 -1.29
N GLY A 45 -18.19 23.64 -1.29
CA GLY A 45 -17.84 24.35 -0.05
C GLY A 45 -16.62 23.79 0.68
N VAL A 46 -15.93 22.78 0.14
CA VAL A 46 -14.63 22.33 0.65
C VAL A 46 -13.55 22.71 -0.35
N GLU A 47 -12.46 23.27 0.13
CA GLU A 47 -11.25 23.57 -0.65
C GLU A 47 -10.14 22.63 -0.20
N ILE A 48 -9.47 21.99 -1.15
CA ILE A 48 -8.33 21.12 -0.89
C ILE A 48 -7.20 21.46 -1.85
N LYS A 49 -5.98 21.42 -1.33
CA LYS A 49 -4.75 21.43 -2.10
C LYS A 49 -3.86 20.28 -1.64
N ILE A 50 -3.17 19.66 -2.59
CA ILE A 50 -2.12 18.68 -2.30
C ILE A 50 -0.76 19.14 -2.78
N SER A 51 0.27 18.76 -2.04
CA SER A 51 1.66 18.94 -2.44
C SER A 51 2.54 17.81 -1.88
N ALA A 52 3.65 17.53 -2.54
CA ALA A 52 4.70 16.70 -1.95
C ALA A 52 5.36 17.44 -0.79
N SER A 53 5.71 16.72 0.27
CA SER A 53 6.40 17.24 1.45
C SER A 53 7.34 16.18 2.02
N ASN A 54 8.17 16.56 3.00
CA ASN A 54 8.89 15.59 3.82
C ASN A 54 7.96 15.10 4.94
N GLY A 55 7.88 13.78 5.10
CA GLY A 55 7.20 13.11 6.20
C GLY A 55 8.21 12.55 7.22
N ILE A 56 7.72 11.74 8.15
CA ILE A 56 8.54 11.11 9.20
C ILE A 56 9.57 10.15 8.61
N ASN A 57 9.17 9.39 7.57
CA ASN A 57 9.99 8.36 6.92
C ASN A 57 10.07 8.59 5.40
N GLY A 58 10.67 9.71 4.98
CA GLY A 58 10.84 10.02 3.56
C GLY A 58 9.82 11.05 3.04
N LYS A 59 9.34 10.89 1.81
CA LYS A 59 8.35 11.80 1.20
C LYS A 59 6.93 11.45 1.62
N CYS A 60 6.04 12.44 1.55
CA CYS A 60 4.62 12.28 1.80
C CYS A 60 3.79 13.26 0.97
N ILE A 61 2.49 13.01 0.90
CA ILE A 61 1.52 13.99 0.40
C ILE A 61 0.99 14.79 1.58
N LYS A 62 1.19 16.11 1.54
CA LYS A 62 0.56 17.07 2.44
C LYS A 62 -0.81 17.45 1.85
N ILE A 63 -1.83 17.48 2.71
CA ILE A 63 -3.18 17.91 2.35
C ILE A 63 -3.48 19.17 3.16
N ASP A 64 -3.65 20.29 2.46
CA ASP A 64 -4.19 21.53 3.03
C ASP A 64 -5.69 21.57 2.73
N TYR A 65 -6.52 21.80 3.76
CA TYR A 65 -7.98 21.75 3.64
C TYR A 65 -8.64 22.97 4.30
N ASN A 66 -9.78 23.38 3.75
CA ASN A 66 -10.62 24.45 4.30
C ASN A 66 -12.11 24.15 4.06
N PHE A 67 -12.90 24.10 5.13
CA PHE A 67 -14.35 23.87 5.07
C PHE A 67 -15.08 25.20 5.18
N THR A 68 -15.45 25.76 4.03
CA THR A 68 -16.05 27.11 3.94
C THR A 68 -17.54 27.16 4.31
N LYS A 69 -18.22 26.01 4.35
CA LYS A 69 -19.66 25.91 4.64
C LYS A 69 -20.01 25.08 5.88
N GLY A 70 -19.02 24.71 6.70
CA GLY A 70 -19.19 23.99 7.96
C GLY A 70 -19.45 22.48 7.85
N SER A 71 -19.88 21.96 6.70
CA SER A 71 -20.04 20.53 6.44
C SER A 71 -19.55 20.13 5.06
N GLY A 72 -19.31 18.84 4.85
CA GLY A 72 -18.86 18.29 3.56
C GLY A 72 -17.87 17.14 3.71
N TYR A 73 -17.25 16.77 2.59
CA TYR A 73 -16.15 15.82 2.55
C TYR A 73 -15.03 16.31 1.64
N GLY A 74 -13.83 15.84 1.88
CA GLY A 74 -12.70 16.10 1.02
C GLY A 74 -11.58 15.11 1.26
N GLY A 75 -10.94 14.68 0.18
CA GLY A 75 -9.86 13.71 0.20
C GLY A 75 -9.15 13.61 -1.13
N ILE A 76 -8.29 12.60 -1.24
CA ILE A 76 -7.55 12.30 -2.46
C ILE A 76 -7.68 10.83 -2.84
N GLN A 77 -7.62 10.56 -4.13
CA GLN A 77 -7.76 9.23 -4.69
C GLN A 77 -6.72 9.01 -5.78
N LYS A 78 -6.12 7.82 -5.80
CA LYS A 78 -5.31 7.31 -6.91
C LYS A 78 -5.87 5.98 -7.36
N ILE A 79 -5.95 5.79 -8.68
CA ILE A 79 -6.32 4.50 -9.25
C ILE A 79 -5.07 3.63 -9.25
N ILE A 80 -5.14 2.50 -8.55
CA ILE A 80 -4.07 1.50 -8.54
C ILE A 80 -4.50 0.35 -9.46
N PRO A 81 -3.72 0.01 -10.50
CA PRO A 81 -4.03 -1.12 -11.35
C PRO A 81 -3.73 -2.42 -10.60
N ILE A 82 -4.75 -2.97 -9.95
CA ILE A 82 -4.70 -4.30 -9.34
C ILE A 82 -5.53 -5.27 -10.15
N VAL A 83 -5.00 -6.49 -10.33
CA VAL A 83 -5.76 -7.60 -10.87
C VAL A 83 -6.51 -8.22 -9.71
N TYR A 84 -7.84 -8.17 -9.78
CA TYR A 84 -8.70 -8.85 -8.82
C TYR A 84 -8.77 -10.34 -9.14
N PRO A 85 -8.89 -11.22 -8.13
CA PRO A 85 -9.17 -12.63 -8.38
C PRO A 85 -10.59 -12.81 -8.93
N ASP A 86 -10.81 -13.87 -9.69
CA ASP A 86 -12.08 -14.14 -10.40
C ASP A 86 -13.32 -14.20 -9.49
N ASN A 87 -13.13 -14.41 -8.18
CA ASN A 87 -14.17 -14.53 -7.17
C ASN A 87 -14.43 -13.25 -6.36
N PHE A 88 -13.87 -12.11 -6.74
CA PHE A 88 -14.12 -10.82 -6.08
C PHE A 88 -15.45 -10.21 -6.57
N GLN A 89 -16.39 -9.95 -5.66
CA GLN A 89 -17.67 -9.23 -5.93
C GLN A 89 -17.64 -7.84 -5.30
#